data_AF-A0A1G3R9I2-F1
#
_entry.id   AF-A0A1G3R9I2-F1
#
_cell.length_a   1.000
_cell.length_b   1.000
_cell.length_c   1.000
_cell.angle_alpha   90.00
_cell.angle_beta   90.00
_cell.angle_gamma   90.00
#
_symmetry.space_group_name_H-M   'P 1'
#
loop_
_entity.id
_entity.type
_entity.pdbx_description
1 polymer ?
#
loop_
_entity_poly.entity_id
_entity_poly.type
_entity_poly.pdbx_seq_one_letter_code
_entity_poly.pdbx_strand_id
1 'polypeptide(L)'
;MVNRRHPAVSGAAALFLRAPQADGSIVGVKNALRLPALFLLFCILLGLLLTGFSLLELRVGHSGEPPQAARALVASRLVPVLVERFPAAVLFALVLTLFPLYRRPGNRILSYLLPMGAAFAVLAFGGQALRGLPAATRAPTPTAAGYFLPQVFQEFGGTALYMEAVQGSRLDGVVAQGPPAAGPRLAYLGSSEARLPGQPGGQLAVRGGSRSLSAPARPAYGVLLAEAEDPVQRLLDGFAADLRRLSRELDARYRASRSAYYLTCLALVFSFFTAGVFFRISRWPLGNVLLAFLVMRGYLFLFGWLREKAAGELARLAGLPRLAGVLPEAALLALGAVLLLLDLLFLRFERPHGETAGA
;
A
#
# COMPACT_ATOMS: atom_id res chain seq x y z
N MET A 1 86.42 49.82 -10.08
CA MET A 1 85.57 48.62 -10.10
C MET A 1 84.14 49.05 -9.86
N VAL A 2 83.36 49.06 -10.94
CA VAL A 2 81.96 49.47 -11.04
C VAL A 2 81.24 48.26 -11.60
N ASN A 3 80.19 47.74 -10.95
CA ASN A 3 78.84 47.81 -11.53
C ASN A 3 77.76 47.26 -10.58
N ARG A 4 76.75 48.11 -10.37
CA ARG A 4 75.37 47.75 -10.00
C ARG A 4 74.80 46.71 -10.96
N ARG A 5 73.83 45.91 -10.49
CA ARG A 5 72.41 45.99 -10.90
C ARG A 5 71.56 44.87 -10.26
N HIS A 6 70.40 45.28 -9.73
CA HIS A 6 69.20 44.47 -9.56
C HIS A 6 68.80 43.76 -10.87
N PRO A 7 68.00 42.69 -10.77
CA PRO A 7 66.60 42.87 -11.14
C PRO A 7 65.61 42.29 -10.14
N ALA A 8 64.55 43.07 -9.92
CA ALA A 8 63.25 42.57 -9.54
C ALA A 8 62.58 41.86 -10.74
N VAL A 9 61.43 41.23 -10.47
CA VAL A 9 60.43 40.70 -11.42
C VAL A 9 60.55 39.20 -11.76
N SER A 10 59.82 38.37 -11.01
CA SER A 10 58.73 37.55 -11.57
C SER A 10 57.97 36.84 -10.45
N GLY A 11 57.05 37.56 -9.81
CA GLY A 11 55.82 36.94 -9.33
C GLY A 11 54.88 36.80 -10.51
N ALA A 12 54.73 35.57 -11.06
CA ALA A 12 53.63 35.15 -11.93
C ALA A 12 53.80 33.70 -12.47
N ALA A 13 54.37 32.76 -11.69
CA ALA A 13 54.53 31.37 -12.17
C ALA A 13 54.35 30.30 -11.07
N ALA A 14 53.50 30.57 -10.07
CA ALA A 14 52.98 29.55 -9.14
C ALA A 14 51.44 29.52 -9.15
N LEU A 15 50.85 30.02 -10.23
CA LEU A 15 49.45 29.88 -10.62
C LEU A 15 49.50 29.08 -11.92
N PHE A 16 48.67 28.05 -12.06
CA PHE A 16 48.72 27.01 -13.12
C PHE A 16 49.63 25.82 -12.84
N LEU A 17 49.28 25.03 -11.83
CA LEU A 17 49.18 23.56 -11.95
C LEU A 17 48.47 22.99 -10.69
N ARG A 18 47.39 23.65 -10.24
CA ARG A 18 46.43 22.99 -9.37
C ARG A 18 45.41 22.35 -10.30
N ALA A 19 45.62 21.07 -10.60
CA ALA A 19 44.65 20.25 -11.30
C ALA A 19 43.28 20.46 -10.64
N PRO A 20 42.19 20.64 -11.41
CA PRO A 20 40.86 20.68 -10.84
C PRO A 20 40.62 19.35 -10.14
N GLN A 21 40.59 19.37 -8.80
CA GLN A 21 40.13 18.26 -8.00
C GLN A 21 38.71 17.93 -8.45
N ALA A 22 38.58 16.88 -9.25
CA ALA A 22 37.34 16.37 -9.79
C ALA A 22 36.51 15.63 -8.72
N ASP A 23 36.33 16.24 -7.55
CA ASP A 23 35.49 15.69 -6.47
C ASP A 23 33.98 15.86 -6.73
N GLY A 24 33.60 16.56 -7.82
CA GLY A 24 32.20 16.69 -8.25
C GLY A 24 31.64 15.49 -9.03
N SER A 25 32.49 14.59 -9.55
CA SER A 25 32.05 13.55 -10.50
C SER A 25 31.37 12.34 -9.82
N ILE A 26 31.79 11.96 -8.62
CA ILE A 26 31.29 10.76 -7.92
C ILE A 26 29.85 10.97 -7.41
N VAL A 27 29.47 12.21 -7.09
CA VAL A 27 28.11 12.56 -6.68
C VAL A 27 27.17 12.63 -7.89
N GLY A 28 27.65 13.17 -9.03
CA GLY A 28 26.91 13.19 -10.30
C GLY A 28 26.62 11.79 -10.84
N VAL A 29 27.61 10.90 -10.85
CA VAL A 29 27.45 9.50 -11.32
C VAL A 29 26.48 8.71 -10.45
N LYS A 30 26.51 8.90 -9.11
CA LYS A 30 25.56 8.24 -8.20
C LYS A 30 24.11 8.72 -8.40
N ASN A 31 23.89 9.96 -8.83
CA ASN A 31 22.55 10.47 -9.17
C ASN A 31 22.14 10.06 -10.59
N ALA A 32 23.08 9.99 -11.54
CA ALA A 32 22.84 9.53 -12.90
C ALA A 32 22.44 8.04 -12.98
N LEU A 33 22.90 7.20 -12.04
CA LEU A 33 22.51 5.78 -11.94
C LEU A 33 21.19 5.55 -11.18
N ARG A 34 20.77 6.49 -10.33
CA ARG A 34 19.52 6.36 -9.55
C ARG A 34 18.27 6.48 -10.42
N LEU A 35 18.31 7.34 -11.43
CA LEU A 35 17.16 7.59 -12.29
C LEU A 35 16.87 6.40 -13.24
N PRO A 36 17.87 5.79 -13.91
CA PRO A 36 17.71 4.53 -14.63
C PRO A 36 17.32 3.36 -13.73
N ALA A 37 17.84 3.28 -12.50
CA ALA A 37 17.47 2.23 -11.56
C ALA A 37 16.01 2.36 -11.08
N LEU A 38 15.55 3.58 -10.80
CA LEU A 38 14.14 3.86 -10.48
C LEU A 38 13.23 3.59 -11.68
N PHE A 39 13.67 3.95 -12.89
CA PHE A 39 12.95 3.66 -14.12
C PHE A 39 12.87 2.16 -14.38
N LEU A 40 13.97 1.41 -14.21
CA LEU A 40 14.00 -0.04 -14.32
C LEU A 40 13.09 -0.69 -13.28
N LEU A 41 13.14 -0.22 -12.02
CA LEU A 41 12.24 -0.71 -10.96
C LEU A 41 10.78 -0.44 -11.31
N PHE A 42 10.45 0.75 -11.82
CA PHE A 42 9.12 1.07 -12.30
C PHE A 42 8.69 0.15 -13.46
N CYS A 43 9.57 -0.09 -14.43
CA CYS A 43 9.31 -1.02 -15.54
C CYS A 43 9.13 -2.46 -15.07
N ILE A 44 9.91 -2.92 -14.08
CA ILE A 44 9.76 -4.25 -13.47
C ILE A 44 8.43 -4.35 -12.72
N LEU A 45 8.07 -3.33 -11.93
CA LEU A 45 6.80 -3.28 -11.21
C LEU A 45 5.61 -3.26 -12.17
N LEU A 46 5.69 -2.46 -13.25
CA LEU A 46 4.68 -2.41 -14.29
C LEU A 46 4.60 -3.74 -15.04
N GLY A 47 5.74 -4.36 -15.37
CA GLY A 47 5.83 -5.67 -16.00
C GLY A 47 5.20 -6.76 -15.14
N LEU A 48 5.54 -6.83 -13.85
CA LEU A 48 4.94 -7.75 -12.89
C LEU A 48 3.43 -7.56 -12.78
N LEU A 49 2.97 -6.31 -12.75
CA LEU A 49 1.56 -5.98 -12.71
C LEU A 49 0.86 -6.48 -13.98
N LEU A 50 1.41 -6.18 -15.17
CA LEU A 50 0.88 -6.66 -16.46
C LEU A 50 0.92 -8.18 -16.58
N THR A 51 2.00 -8.84 -16.18
CA THR A 51 2.09 -10.32 -16.15
C THR A 51 1.07 -10.91 -15.19
N GLY A 52 0.85 -10.28 -14.03
CA GLY A 52 -0.20 -10.68 -13.08
C GLY A 52 -1.59 -10.60 -13.71
N PHE A 53 -1.88 -9.52 -14.44
CA PHE A 53 -3.11 -9.39 -15.22
C PHE A 53 -3.22 -10.49 -16.31
N SER A 54 -2.17 -10.74 -17.08
CA SER A 54 -2.17 -11.77 -18.15
C SER A 54 -2.33 -13.19 -17.61
N LEU A 55 -1.73 -13.52 -16.47
CA LEU A 55 -1.91 -14.82 -15.80
C LEU A 55 -3.35 -15.00 -15.31
N LEU A 56 -3.97 -13.91 -14.86
CA LEU A 56 -5.37 -13.90 -14.45
C LEU A 56 -6.30 -14.15 -15.66
N GLU A 57 -6.01 -13.56 -16.82
CA GLU A 57 -6.73 -13.80 -18.07
C GLU A 57 -6.61 -15.24 -18.58
N LEU A 58 -5.38 -15.79 -18.60
CA LEU A 58 -5.13 -17.17 -19.03
C LEU A 58 -5.92 -18.18 -18.17
N ARG A 59 -6.02 -17.92 -16.87
CA ARG A 59 -6.75 -18.80 -15.95
C ARG A 59 -8.26 -18.66 -16.06
N VAL A 60 -8.76 -17.45 -16.33
CA VAL A 60 -10.20 -17.23 -16.62
C VAL A 60 -10.61 -17.99 -17.87
N GLY A 61 -9.75 -18.08 -18.88
CA GLY A 61 -9.98 -18.92 -20.06
C GLY A 61 -10.24 -20.40 -19.74
N HIS A 62 -9.75 -20.90 -18.60
CA HIS A 62 -9.99 -22.27 -18.12
C HIS A 62 -11.26 -22.39 -17.25
N SER A 63 -11.82 -21.29 -16.76
CA SER A 63 -13.02 -21.28 -15.90
C SER A 63 -14.34 -21.28 -16.68
N GLY A 64 -14.29 -21.17 -18.01
CA GLY A 64 -15.49 -21.06 -18.85
C GLY A 64 -16.19 -19.69 -18.78
N GLU A 65 -15.75 -18.77 -17.93
CA GLU A 65 -16.19 -17.38 -17.97
C GLU A 65 -15.60 -16.65 -19.19
N PRO A 66 -16.37 -15.79 -19.86
CA PRO A 66 -15.82 -14.96 -20.92
C PRO A 66 -14.74 -14.03 -20.31
N PRO A 67 -13.58 -13.84 -20.96
CA PRO A 67 -12.48 -13.02 -20.44
C PRO A 67 -12.92 -11.56 -20.16
N GLN A 68 -13.96 -11.09 -20.83
CA GLN A 68 -14.60 -9.80 -20.60
C GLN A 68 -15.26 -9.69 -19.21
N ALA A 69 -15.85 -10.77 -18.69
CA ALA A 69 -16.48 -10.77 -17.37
C ALA A 69 -15.44 -10.68 -16.25
N ALA A 70 -14.31 -11.38 -16.36
CA ALA A 70 -13.22 -11.25 -15.40
C ALA A 70 -12.53 -9.88 -15.48
N ARG A 71 -12.30 -9.34 -16.68
CA ARG A 71 -11.82 -7.96 -16.86
C ARG A 71 -12.77 -6.95 -16.23
N ALA A 72 -14.08 -7.13 -16.41
CA ALA A 72 -15.10 -6.29 -15.78
C ALA A 72 -15.11 -6.46 -14.24
N LEU A 73 -14.92 -7.67 -13.73
CA LEU A 73 -14.81 -7.93 -12.29
C LEU A 73 -13.58 -7.23 -11.70
N VAL A 74 -12.41 -7.37 -12.34
CA VAL A 74 -11.18 -6.71 -11.87
C VAL A 74 -11.31 -5.20 -11.99
N ALA A 75 -11.83 -4.66 -13.11
CA ALA A 75 -12.09 -3.24 -13.27
C ALA A 75 -13.07 -2.71 -12.21
N SER A 76 -14.11 -3.49 -11.89
CA SER A 76 -15.10 -3.14 -10.85
C SER A 76 -14.50 -3.07 -9.44
N ARG A 77 -13.43 -3.84 -9.18
CA ARG A 77 -12.75 -3.88 -7.88
C ARG A 77 -11.49 -3.00 -7.80
N LEU A 78 -10.91 -2.64 -8.94
CA LEU A 78 -9.65 -1.91 -9.01
C LEU A 78 -9.74 -0.53 -8.35
N VAL A 79 -10.75 0.27 -8.70
CA VAL A 79 -10.92 1.62 -8.14
C VAL A 79 -11.19 1.56 -6.62
N PRO A 80 -12.11 0.73 -6.10
CA PRO A 80 -12.27 0.56 -4.65
C PRO A 80 -10.99 0.14 -3.93
N VAL A 81 -10.24 -0.82 -4.47
CA VAL A 81 -8.97 -1.29 -3.88
C VAL A 81 -7.91 -0.19 -3.91
N LEU A 82 -7.82 0.58 -5.00
CA LEU A 82 -6.94 1.74 -5.09
C LEU A 82 -7.30 2.78 -4.03
N VAL A 83 -8.58 3.16 -3.91
CA VAL A 83 -9.03 4.12 -2.87
C VAL A 83 -8.73 3.60 -1.45
N GLU A 84 -8.91 2.31 -1.22
CA GLU A 84 -8.61 1.67 0.07
C GLU A 84 -7.11 1.73 0.40
N ARG A 85 -6.25 1.40 -0.56
CA ARG A 85 -4.80 1.20 -0.33
C ARG A 85 -3.97 2.46 -0.58
N PHE A 86 -4.51 3.44 -1.30
CA PHE A 86 -3.79 4.65 -1.70
C PHE A 86 -3.21 5.45 -0.53
N PRO A 87 -3.96 5.74 0.57
CA PRO A 87 -3.40 6.50 1.68
C PRO A 87 -2.16 5.83 2.29
N ALA A 88 -2.22 4.51 2.44
CA ALA A 88 -1.13 3.71 2.97
C ALA A 88 0.10 3.75 2.06
N ALA A 89 -0.12 3.60 0.75
CA ALA A 89 0.94 3.63 -0.25
C ALA A 89 1.70 4.96 -0.22
N VAL A 90 0.98 6.08 -0.09
CA VAL A 90 1.61 7.42 -0.01
C VAL A 90 2.43 7.58 1.27
N LEU A 91 1.89 7.17 2.42
CA LEU A 91 2.61 7.25 3.70
C LEU A 91 3.83 6.32 3.72
N PHE A 92 3.73 5.14 3.14
CA PHE A 92 4.85 4.20 3.05
C PHE A 92 5.94 4.73 2.10
N ALA A 93 5.55 5.29 0.95
CA ALA A 93 6.47 5.95 0.04
C ALA A 93 7.19 7.13 0.71
N LEU A 94 6.48 7.94 1.51
CA LEU A 94 7.07 9.01 2.31
C LEU A 94 8.14 8.46 3.26
N VAL A 95 7.83 7.42 4.03
CA VAL A 95 8.80 6.80 4.95
C VAL A 95 10.02 6.25 4.22
N LEU A 96 9.83 5.55 3.10
CA LEU A 96 10.93 5.01 2.31
C LEU A 96 11.80 6.09 1.67
N THR A 97 11.21 7.23 1.26
CA THR A 97 11.96 8.36 0.69
C THR A 97 12.75 9.15 1.73
N LEU A 98 12.34 9.12 3.00
CA LEU A 98 13.09 9.72 4.10
C LEU A 98 14.40 8.98 4.40
N PHE A 99 14.43 7.66 4.19
CA PHE A 99 15.60 6.84 4.53
C PHE A 99 16.89 7.24 3.76
N PRO A 100 16.89 7.42 2.42
CA PRO A 100 18.04 7.96 1.70
C PRO A 100 18.38 9.41 2.07
N LEU A 101 17.37 10.22 2.40
CA LEU A 101 17.52 11.64 2.67
C LEU A 101 18.35 11.90 3.92
N TYR A 102 18.13 11.11 4.99
CA TYR A 102 18.92 11.21 6.22
C TYR A 102 20.40 10.86 6.04
N ARG A 103 20.76 10.11 5.00
CA ARG A 103 22.17 9.74 4.73
C ARG A 103 22.97 10.84 4.05
N ARG A 104 22.32 11.80 3.38
CA ARG A 104 22.98 12.91 2.67
C ARG A 104 22.12 14.17 2.74
N PRO A 105 22.12 14.89 3.87
CA PRO A 105 21.39 16.14 4.00
C PRO A 105 22.04 17.18 3.09
N GLY A 106 21.41 17.50 1.96
CA GLY A 106 21.72 18.69 1.19
C GLY A 106 21.23 19.94 1.91
N ASN A 107 20.56 20.85 1.20
CA ASN A 107 19.85 21.95 1.86
C ASN A 107 18.71 21.40 2.73
N ARG A 108 18.90 21.44 4.06
CA ARG A 108 18.06 20.75 5.06
C ARG A 108 16.59 21.14 4.96
N ILE A 109 16.29 22.43 4.78
CA ILE A 109 14.91 22.94 4.75
C ILE A 109 14.19 22.42 3.49
N LEU A 110 14.81 22.56 2.33
CA LEU A 110 14.26 22.09 1.05
C LEU A 110 14.12 20.57 1.01
N SER A 111 15.10 19.84 1.58
CA SER A 111 15.01 18.38 1.69
C SER A 111 13.85 17.93 2.59
N TYR A 112 13.42 18.74 3.56
CA TYR A 112 12.29 18.40 4.42
C TYR A 112 10.95 18.83 3.84
N LEU A 113 10.88 20.03 3.27
CA LEU A 113 9.64 20.60 2.77
C LEU A 113 9.13 19.87 1.51
N LEU A 114 10.04 19.45 0.62
CA LEU A 114 9.68 18.93 -0.69
C LEU A 114 9.04 17.53 -0.64
N PRO A 115 9.59 16.52 0.09
CA PRO A 115 8.93 15.22 0.26
C PRO A 115 7.61 15.32 1.04
N MET A 116 7.57 16.16 2.08
CA MET A 116 6.37 16.39 2.87
C MET A 116 5.26 17.04 2.02
N GLY A 117 5.59 18.10 1.28
CA GLY A 117 4.66 18.77 0.37
C GLY A 117 4.19 17.87 -0.76
N ALA A 118 5.09 17.07 -1.35
CA ALA A 118 4.74 16.09 -2.37
C ALA A 118 3.81 15.00 -1.83
N ALA A 119 4.11 14.42 -0.67
CA ALA A 119 3.25 13.42 -0.04
C ALA A 119 1.88 13.99 0.34
N PHE A 120 1.83 15.22 0.86
CA PHE A 120 0.57 15.92 1.11
C PHE A 120 -0.23 16.13 -0.18
N ALA A 121 0.40 16.67 -1.23
CA ALA A 121 -0.27 16.92 -2.50
C ALA A 121 -0.81 15.63 -3.12
N VAL A 122 0.01 14.56 -3.14
CA VAL A 122 -0.40 13.25 -3.65
C VAL A 122 -1.54 12.69 -2.80
N LEU A 123 -1.40 12.66 -1.47
CA LEU A 123 -2.44 12.11 -0.59
C LEU A 123 -3.76 12.87 -0.73
N ALA A 124 -3.71 14.19 -0.67
CA ALA A 124 -4.88 15.05 -0.65
C ALA A 124 -5.55 15.12 -2.02
N PHE A 125 -4.82 15.57 -3.05
CA PHE A 125 -5.38 15.76 -4.40
C PHE A 125 -5.50 14.45 -5.17
N GLY A 126 -4.55 13.52 -5.04
CA GLY A 126 -4.68 12.18 -5.63
C GLY A 126 -5.84 11.40 -5.01
N GLY A 127 -6.02 11.51 -3.70
CA GLY A 127 -7.19 10.93 -3.02
C GLY A 127 -8.51 11.58 -3.47
N GLN A 128 -8.53 12.88 -3.73
CA GLN A 128 -9.70 13.57 -4.29
C GLN A 128 -9.99 13.11 -5.73
N ALA A 129 -8.96 13.02 -6.57
CA ALA A 129 -9.07 12.58 -7.95
C ALA A 129 -9.60 11.14 -8.05
N LEU A 130 -9.05 10.23 -7.24
CA LEU A 130 -9.51 8.83 -7.18
C LEU A 130 -10.98 8.72 -6.77
N ARG A 131 -11.45 9.57 -5.84
CA ARG A 131 -12.86 9.61 -5.42
C ARG A 131 -13.78 10.27 -6.44
N GLY A 132 -13.23 11.09 -7.34
CA GLY A 132 -13.96 11.70 -8.44
C GLY A 132 -14.12 10.77 -9.65
N LEU A 133 -13.42 9.63 -9.66
CA LEU A 133 -13.62 8.61 -10.70
C LEU A 133 -15.04 8.05 -10.61
N PRO A 134 -15.70 7.79 -11.76
CA PRO A 134 -17.01 7.19 -11.78
C PRO A 134 -16.98 5.87 -11.01
N ALA A 135 -18.00 5.64 -10.18
CA ALA A 135 -18.17 4.38 -9.49
C ALA A 135 -18.05 3.25 -10.51
N ALA A 136 -17.15 2.30 -10.22
CA ALA A 136 -16.79 1.29 -11.19
C ALA A 136 -18.04 0.56 -11.70
N THR A 137 -18.02 0.18 -12.99
CA THR A 137 -19.10 -0.52 -13.67
C THR A 137 -19.65 -1.62 -12.76
N ARG A 138 -20.98 -1.65 -12.64
CA ARG A 138 -21.73 -2.57 -11.76
C ARG A 138 -21.09 -3.96 -11.85
N ALA A 139 -20.71 -4.52 -10.70
CA ALA A 139 -20.10 -5.85 -10.67
C ALA A 139 -20.96 -6.81 -11.52
N PRO A 140 -20.34 -7.61 -12.41
CA PRO A 140 -21.08 -8.52 -13.26
C PRO A 140 -21.98 -9.42 -12.43
N THR A 141 -23.17 -9.72 -12.94
CA THR A 141 -24.12 -10.62 -12.29
C THR A 141 -23.41 -11.94 -11.99
N PRO A 142 -23.46 -12.46 -10.74
CA PRO A 142 -22.80 -13.71 -10.40
C PRO A 142 -23.29 -14.81 -11.36
N THR A 143 -22.36 -15.57 -11.95
CA THR A 143 -22.67 -16.70 -12.83
C THR A 143 -22.18 -18.00 -12.20
N ALA A 144 -22.72 -19.16 -12.60
CA ALA A 144 -22.28 -20.44 -12.04
C ALA A 144 -20.80 -20.72 -12.34
N ALA A 145 -20.30 -20.25 -13.49
CA ALA A 145 -18.89 -20.34 -13.87
C ALA A 145 -17.94 -19.62 -12.89
N GLY A 146 -18.43 -18.64 -12.12
CA GLY A 146 -17.65 -18.00 -11.04
C GLY A 146 -17.50 -18.84 -9.77
N TYR A 147 -18.31 -19.88 -9.60
CA TYR A 147 -18.31 -20.76 -8.41
C TYR A 147 -17.83 -22.18 -8.71
N PHE A 148 -17.69 -22.53 -9.98
CA PHE A 148 -17.35 -23.89 -10.41
C PHE A 148 -16.19 -23.89 -11.41
N LEU A 149 -15.21 -24.77 -11.18
CA LEU A 149 -14.08 -25.03 -12.06
C LEU A 149 -14.34 -26.34 -12.82
N PRO A 150 -14.58 -26.28 -14.14
CA PRO A 150 -14.71 -27.49 -14.93
C PRO A 150 -13.39 -28.27 -14.96
N GLN A 151 -13.48 -29.59 -15.09
CA GLN A 151 -12.38 -30.54 -15.20
C GLN A 151 -11.47 -30.62 -13.96
N VAL A 152 -11.91 -30.10 -12.82
CA VAL A 152 -11.18 -30.14 -11.55
C VAL A 152 -12.12 -30.62 -10.44
N PHE A 153 -11.63 -31.49 -9.56
CA PHE A 153 -12.36 -31.84 -8.33
C PHE A 153 -12.27 -30.68 -7.34
N GLN A 154 -13.43 -30.18 -6.92
CA GLN A 154 -13.56 -29.09 -5.95
C GLN A 154 -14.37 -29.54 -4.73
N GLU A 155 -13.97 -29.12 -3.54
CA GLU A 155 -14.76 -29.38 -2.34
C GLU A 155 -16.03 -28.52 -2.32
N PHE A 156 -17.18 -29.14 -2.11
CA PHE A 156 -18.49 -28.52 -2.09
C PHE A 156 -19.37 -29.17 -1.01
N GLY A 157 -19.61 -28.46 0.10
CA GLY A 157 -20.48 -28.94 1.18
C GLY A 157 -20.01 -30.26 1.81
N GLY A 158 -18.69 -30.48 1.92
CA GLY A 158 -18.11 -31.73 2.43
C GLY A 158 -18.10 -32.89 1.43
N THR A 159 -18.40 -32.62 0.15
CA THR A 159 -18.31 -33.58 -0.96
C THR A 159 -17.34 -33.07 -2.02
N ALA A 160 -16.53 -33.94 -2.64
CA ALA A 160 -15.71 -33.51 -3.77
C ALA A 160 -16.56 -33.58 -5.04
N LEU A 161 -16.71 -32.47 -5.74
CA LEU A 161 -17.55 -32.34 -6.92
C LEU A 161 -16.68 -32.10 -8.15
N TYR A 162 -16.89 -32.88 -9.19
CA TYR A 162 -16.27 -32.73 -10.52
C TYR A 162 -17.37 -32.45 -11.54
N MET A 163 -17.05 -31.68 -12.58
CA MET A 163 -17.94 -31.46 -13.72
C MET A 163 -17.12 -31.24 -14.99
N GLU A 164 -17.68 -31.60 -16.13
CA GLU A 164 -16.99 -31.48 -17.42
C GLU A 164 -17.11 -30.07 -18.01
N ALA A 165 -18.29 -29.47 -17.89
CA ALA A 165 -18.58 -28.15 -18.44
C ALA A 165 -19.61 -27.38 -17.60
N VAL A 166 -19.55 -26.05 -17.69
CA VAL A 166 -20.50 -25.13 -17.08
C VAL A 166 -21.07 -24.20 -18.16
N GLN A 167 -22.38 -24.22 -18.34
CA GLN A 167 -23.09 -23.37 -19.31
C GLN A 167 -24.22 -22.60 -18.62
N GLY A 168 -23.99 -21.33 -18.30
CA GLY A 168 -24.97 -20.50 -17.60
C GLY A 168 -25.23 -20.98 -16.17
N SER A 169 -26.40 -21.55 -15.92
CA SER A 169 -26.77 -22.22 -14.65
C SER A 169 -26.70 -23.74 -14.74
N ARG A 170 -26.40 -24.31 -15.90
CA ARG A 170 -26.35 -25.75 -16.13
C ARG A 170 -24.93 -26.28 -15.98
N LEU A 171 -24.80 -27.40 -15.27
CA LEU A 171 -23.55 -28.14 -15.06
C LEU A 171 -23.68 -29.48 -15.76
N ASP A 172 -22.71 -29.85 -16.59
CA ASP A 172 -22.71 -31.10 -17.34
C ASP A 172 -21.60 -32.05 -16.86
N GLY A 173 -21.88 -33.35 -16.93
CA GLY A 173 -20.93 -34.40 -16.52
C GLY A 173 -20.63 -34.38 -15.03
N VAL A 174 -21.60 -34.05 -14.18
CA VAL A 174 -21.37 -33.84 -12.75
C VAL A 174 -21.17 -35.16 -12.02
N VAL A 175 -20.06 -35.28 -11.28
CA VAL A 175 -19.73 -36.40 -10.41
C VAL A 175 -19.53 -35.88 -9.00
N ALA A 176 -20.23 -36.46 -8.02
CA ALA A 176 -20.08 -36.13 -6.62
C ALA A 176 -19.46 -37.31 -5.84
N GLN A 177 -18.38 -37.03 -5.10
CA GLN A 177 -17.75 -37.96 -4.18
C GLN A 177 -18.24 -37.69 -2.76
N GLY A 178 -19.00 -38.64 -2.21
CA GLY A 178 -19.55 -38.54 -0.85
C GLY A 178 -18.52 -38.85 0.24
N PRO A 179 -18.75 -38.41 1.49
CA PRO A 179 -17.91 -38.81 2.61
C PRO A 179 -17.96 -40.33 2.81
N PRO A 180 -16.87 -40.95 3.30
CA PRO A 180 -16.70 -42.40 3.33
C PRO A 180 -17.78 -43.16 4.13
N ALA A 181 -18.55 -42.47 4.98
CA ALA A 181 -19.57 -43.05 5.83
C ALA A 181 -20.99 -43.14 5.21
N ALA A 182 -21.24 -42.58 4.00
CA ALA A 182 -22.61 -42.30 3.53
C ALA A 182 -23.05 -42.98 2.20
N GLY A 183 -22.44 -44.10 1.80
CA GLY A 183 -22.87 -44.89 0.61
C GLY A 183 -21.87 -44.87 -0.56
N PRO A 184 -22.32 -45.06 -1.84
CA PRO A 184 -21.41 -45.21 -2.97
C PRO A 184 -20.48 -44.00 -3.09
N ARG A 185 -19.17 -44.29 -3.11
CA ARG A 185 -18.11 -43.27 -3.02
C ARG A 185 -18.19 -42.23 -4.12
N LEU A 186 -18.67 -42.60 -5.32
CA LEU A 186 -18.86 -41.70 -6.47
C LEU A 186 -20.29 -41.85 -6.98
N ALA A 187 -20.98 -40.72 -7.16
CA ALA A 187 -22.31 -40.65 -7.72
C ALA A 187 -22.28 -39.76 -8.97
N TYR A 188 -22.65 -40.33 -10.11
CA TYR A 188 -22.86 -39.57 -11.33
C TYR A 188 -24.23 -38.90 -11.28
N LEU A 189 -24.26 -37.57 -11.34
CA LEU A 189 -25.46 -36.74 -11.30
C LEU A 189 -25.89 -36.31 -12.72
N GLY A 190 -25.11 -36.62 -13.75
CA GLY A 190 -25.40 -36.26 -15.13
C GLY A 190 -25.42 -34.75 -15.34
N SER A 191 -26.54 -34.25 -15.85
CA SER A 191 -26.77 -32.82 -16.02
C SER A 191 -27.48 -32.26 -14.77
N SER A 192 -26.88 -31.26 -14.15
CA SER A 192 -27.35 -30.65 -12.90
C SER A 192 -27.58 -29.15 -13.07
N GLU A 193 -28.45 -28.57 -12.26
CA GLU A 193 -28.71 -27.14 -12.23
C GLU A 193 -28.10 -26.50 -10.98
N ALA A 194 -27.34 -25.43 -11.17
CA ALA A 194 -26.79 -24.59 -10.13
C ALA A 194 -27.73 -23.40 -9.84
N ARG A 195 -28.23 -23.34 -8.61
CA ARG A 195 -28.95 -22.17 -8.10
C ARG A 195 -27.98 -21.27 -7.36
N LEU A 196 -27.80 -20.07 -7.93
CA LEU A 196 -26.96 -19.02 -7.40
C LEU A 196 -27.60 -18.36 -6.17
N PRO A 197 -26.80 -17.89 -5.21
CA PRO A 197 -27.33 -17.19 -4.06
C PRO A 197 -27.90 -15.83 -4.48
N GLY A 198 -29.07 -15.47 -3.97
CA GLY A 198 -29.67 -14.14 -4.18
C GLY A 198 -28.93 -12.99 -3.49
N GLN A 199 -28.00 -13.31 -2.57
CA GLN A 199 -27.17 -12.34 -1.83
C GLN A 199 -25.73 -12.86 -1.65
N PRO A 200 -24.72 -11.98 -1.54
CA PRO A 200 -23.34 -12.37 -1.21
C PRO A 200 -23.30 -13.15 0.12
N GLY A 201 -22.72 -14.35 0.13
CA GLY A 201 -22.67 -15.22 1.31
C GLY A 201 -23.88 -16.15 1.50
N GLY A 202 -24.84 -16.15 0.56
CA GLY A 202 -25.93 -17.12 0.54
C GLY A 202 -25.46 -18.55 0.24
N GLN A 203 -26.38 -19.52 0.30
CA GLN A 203 -26.08 -20.90 -0.07
C GLN A 203 -26.16 -21.08 -1.60
N LEU A 204 -25.13 -21.72 -2.16
CA LEU A 204 -25.13 -22.24 -3.53
C LEU A 204 -25.70 -23.65 -3.48
N ALA A 205 -26.68 -23.95 -4.33
CA ALA A 205 -27.27 -25.29 -4.40
C ALA A 205 -27.08 -25.91 -5.78
N VAL A 206 -26.66 -27.18 -5.81
CA VAL A 206 -26.58 -28.00 -7.03
C VAL A 206 -27.64 -29.08 -6.95
N ARG A 207 -28.52 -29.15 -7.96
CA ARG A 207 -29.55 -30.19 -8.07
C ARG A 207 -29.32 -31.04 -9.30
N GLY A 208 -29.17 -32.35 -9.10
CA GLY A 208 -28.99 -33.32 -10.17
C GLY A 208 -29.49 -34.70 -9.74
N GLY A 209 -30.27 -35.36 -10.60
CA GLY A 209 -30.92 -36.62 -10.28
C GLY A 209 -31.79 -36.51 -9.00
N SER A 210 -31.60 -37.44 -8.05
CA SER A 210 -32.29 -37.48 -6.76
C SER A 210 -31.54 -36.79 -5.62
N ARG A 211 -30.43 -36.09 -5.90
CA ARG A 211 -29.60 -35.43 -4.88
C ARG A 211 -29.59 -33.92 -5.04
N SER A 212 -29.60 -33.23 -3.90
CA SER A 212 -29.43 -31.79 -3.79
C SER A 212 -28.25 -31.53 -2.85
N LEU A 213 -27.19 -30.91 -3.37
CA LEU A 213 -26.04 -30.48 -2.57
C LEU A 213 -26.18 -29.00 -2.29
N SER A 214 -25.86 -28.55 -1.08
CA SER A 214 -25.86 -27.15 -0.72
C SER A 214 -24.59 -26.81 0.04
N ALA A 215 -23.95 -25.71 -0.32
CA ALA A 215 -22.74 -25.22 0.33
C ALA A 215 -22.78 -23.69 0.44
N PRO A 216 -22.05 -23.09 1.38
CA PRO A 216 -21.85 -21.64 1.38
C PRO A 216 -21.23 -21.21 0.04
N ALA A 217 -21.79 -20.18 -0.59
CA ALA A 217 -21.32 -19.69 -1.88
C ALA A 217 -19.93 -19.05 -1.73
N ARG A 218 -18.90 -19.86 -1.93
CA ARG A 218 -17.52 -19.42 -2.02
C ARG A 218 -17.12 -19.43 -3.49
N PRO A 219 -16.59 -18.33 -4.04
CA PRO A 219 -16.09 -18.32 -5.40
C PRO A 219 -15.02 -19.40 -5.57
N ALA A 220 -14.93 -20.03 -6.73
CA ALA A 220 -13.98 -21.14 -6.93
C ALA A 220 -12.52 -20.71 -6.71
N TYR A 221 -12.24 -19.43 -6.94
CA TYR A 221 -10.96 -18.77 -6.69
C TYR A 221 -10.71 -18.43 -5.21
N GLY A 222 -11.69 -18.64 -4.34
CA GLY A 222 -11.59 -18.41 -2.90
C GLY A 222 -10.53 -19.27 -2.22
N VAL A 223 -10.15 -20.42 -2.80
CA VAL A 223 -9.09 -21.29 -2.27
C VAL A 223 -7.67 -20.73 -2.53
N LEU A 224 -7.50 -19.93 -3.59
CA LEU A 224 -6.22 -19.22 -3.84
C LEU A 224 -6.06 -17.98 -2.95
N LEU A 225 -7.20 -17.46 -2.49
CA LEU A 225 -7.31 -16.44 -1.47
C LEU A 225 -7.53 -17.05 -0.09
N ALA A 226 -7.59 -18.38 0.03
CA ALA A 226 -7.85 -19.02 1.31
C ALA A 226 -6.59 -18.86 2.14
N GLU A 227 -6.78 -18.04 3.15
CA GLU A 227 -5.79 -17.66 4.14
C GLU A 227 -5.30 -18.92 4.84
N ALA A 228 -4.02 -19.26 4.66
CA ALA A 228 -3.34 -20.15 5.59
C ALA A 228 -3.36 -19.48 6.97
N GLU A 229 -3.69 -20.22 8.02
CA GLU A 229 -3.72 -19.74 9.41
C GLU A 229 -2.31 -19.48 9.99
N ASP A 230 -1.47 -18.76 9.23
CA ASP A 230 -0.12 -18.41 9.64
C ASP A 230 -0.12 -17.16 10.54
N PRO A 231 0.79 -17.10 11.53
CA PRO A 231 0.95 -15.92 12.39
C PRO A 231 1.33 -14.66 11.58
N VAL A 232 2.01 -14.83 10.45
CA VAL A 232 2.32 -13.74 9.50
C VAL A 232 1.03 -13.21 8.85
N GLN A 233 0.09 -14.10 8.52
CA GLN A 233 -1.21 -13.72 7.95
C GLN A 233 -1.99 -12.85 8.92
N ARG A 234 -2.08 -13.21 10.21
CA ARG A 234 -2.76 -12.38 11.23
C ARG A 234 -2.15 -10.99 11.36
N LEU A 235 -0.82 -10.88 11.21
CA LEU A 235 -0.13 -9.58 11.23
C LEU A 235 -0.50 -8.75 10.00
N LEU A 236 -0.54 -9.37 8.81
CA LEU A 236 -0.98 -8.75 7.56
C LEU A 236 -2.46 -8.37 7.58
N ASP A 237 -3.33 -9.18 8.19
CA ASP A 237 -4.76 -8.93 8.32
C ASP A 237 -5.04 -7.77 9.26
N GLY A 238 -4.33 -7.72 10.39
CA GLY A 238 -4.38 -6.59 11.31
C GLY A 238 -3.94 -5.30 10.60
N PHE A 239 -2.85 -5.35 9.83
CA PHE A 239 -2.42 -4.21 9.05
C PHE A 239 -3.45 -3.81 7.98
N ALA A 240 -4.01 -4.76 7.24
CA ALA A 240 -5.05 -4.52 6.26
C ALA A 240 -6.33 -3.94 6.89
N ALA A 241 -6.66 -4.33 8.13
CA ALA A 241 -7.77 -3.76 8.89
C ALA A 241 -7.48 -2.30 9.27
N ASP A 242 -6.26 -1.98 9.70
CA ASP A 242 -5.82 -0.62 10.00
C ASP A 242 -5.87 0.27 8.73
N LEU A 243 -5.45 -0.26 7.57
CA LEU A 243 -5.56 0.46 6.29
C LEU A 243 -7.01 0.74 5.89
N ARG A 244 -7.87 -0.28 5.99
CA ARG A 244 -9.31 -0.15 5.73
C ARG A 244 -9.97 0.86 6.66
N ARG A 245 -9.50 0.94 7.91
CA ARG A 245 -9.97 1.93 8.87
C ARG A 245 -9.54 3.34 8.47
N LEU A 246 -8.26 3.54 8.13
CA LEU A 246 -7.74 4.83 7.67
C LEU A 246 -8.48 5.34 6.42
N SER A 247 -8.67 4.48 5.42
CA SER A 247 -9.33 4.87 4.17
C SER A 247 -10.80 5.27 4.41
N ARG A 248 -11.55 4.47 5.16
CA ARG A 248 -12.93 4.81 5.57
C ARG A 248 -13.00 6.13 6.33
N GLU A 249 -11.98 6.40 7.13
CA GLU A 249 -11.90 7.62 7.92
C GLU A 249 -11.66 8.85 7.05
N LEU A 250 -10.70 8.78 6.13
CA LEU A 250 -10.47 9.84 5.15
C LEU A 250 -11.70 10.08 4.27
N ASP A 251 -12.44 9.02 3.91
CA ASP A 251 -13.71 9.13 3.18
C ASP A 251 -14.79 9.83 4.00
N ALA A 252 -14.94 9.47 5.28
CA ALA A 252 -15.90 10.11 6.18
C ALA A 252 -15.59 11.60 6.34
N ARG A 253 -14.31 11.96 6.54
CA ARG A 253 -13.85 13.36 6.61
C ARG A 253 -14.10 14.10 5.31
N TYR A 254 -13.76 13.50 4.17
CA TYR A 254 -13.97 14.11 2.85
C TYR A 254 -15.44 14.46 2.60
N ARG A 255 -16.36 13.57 2.99
CA ARG A 255 -17.81 13.79 2.86
C ARG A 255 -18.35 14.81 3.86
N ALA A 256 -17.82 14.83 5.08
CA ALA A 256 -18.29 15.73 6.13
C ALA A 256 -17.80 17.18 5.94
N SER A 257 -16.53 17.37 5.63
CA SER A 257 -15.93 18.69 5.41
C SER A 257 -14.60 18.60 4.68
N ARG A 258 -14.44 19.37 3.59
CA ARG A 258 -13.18 19.48 2.86
C ARG A 258 -12.03 19.95 3.74
N SER A 259 -12.26 20.92 4.64
CA SER A 259 -11.20 21.43 5.52
C SER A 259 -10.73 20.38 6.51
N ALA A 260 -11.65 19.57 7.06
CA ALA A 260 -11.31 18.48 7.97
C ALA A 260 -10.51 17.39 7.26
N TYR A 261 -10.83 17.09 5.99
CA TYR A 261 -10.05 16.18 5.16
C TYR A 261 -8.62 16.65 4.95
N TYR A 262 -8.41 17.88 4.47
CA TYR A 262 -7.05 18.42 4.27
C TYR A 262 -6.26 18.48 5.58
N LEU A 263 -6.91 18.85 6.69
CA LEU A 263 -6.28 18.87 8.00
C LEU A 263 -5.83 17.46 8.43
N THR A 264 -6.68 16.44 8.20
CA THR A 264 -6.34 15.05 8.49
C THR A 264 -5.16 14.58 7.64
N CYS A 265 -5.16 14.87 6.33
CA CYS A 265 -4.04 14.55 5.44
C CYS A 265 -2.74 15.22 5.89
N LEU A 266 -2.80 16.49 6.26
CA LEU A 266 -1.64 17.24 6.77
C LEU A 266 -1.12 16.63 8.07
N ALA A 267 -2.01 16.36 9.03
CA ALA A 267 -1.64 15.78 10.32
C ALA A 267 -0.95 14.43 10.16
N LEU A 268 -1.50 13.55 9.30
CA LEU A 268 -0.91 12.24 9.00
C LEU A 268 0.45 12.37 8.32
N VAL A 269 0.55 13.17 7.26
CA VAL A 269 1.82 13.33 6.54
C VAL A 269 2.90 13.92 7.45
N PHE A 270 2.54 14.94 8.24
CA PHE A 270 3.47 15.57 9.17
C PHE A 270 3.92 14.64 10.29
N SER A 271 3.00 13.89 10.91
CA SER A 271 3.33 12.95 11.99
C SER A 271 4.21 11.79 11.49
N PHE A 272 3.91 11.24 10.32
CA PHE A 272 4.72 10.19 9.71
C PHE A 272 6.09 10.69 9.27
N PHE A 273 6.16 11.91 8.76
CA PHE A 273 7.40 12.54 8.36
C PHE A 273 8.36 12.72 9.55
N THR A 274 7.83 13.27 10.64
CA THR A 274 8.59 13.54 11.88
C THR A 274 8.94 12.27 12.64
N ALA A 275 8.19 11.17 12.44
CA ALA A 275 8.58 9.85 12.90
C ALA A 275 9.88 9.33 12.26
N GLY A 276 10.39 10.01 11.22
CA GLY A 276 11.68 9.73 10.62
C GLY A 276 12.86 9.74 11.61
N VAL A 277 12.72 10.43 12.75
CA VAL A 277 13.68 10.41 13.87
C VAL A 277 14.03 8.98 14.29
N PHE A 278 13.05 8.09 14.35
CA PHE A 278 13.26 6.72 14.78
C PHE A 278 14.17 5.93 13.84
N PHE A 279 14.19 6.27 12.54
CA PHE A 279 15.07 5.60 11.56
C PHE A 279 16.54 5.95 11.71
N ARG A 280 16.88 6.95 12.53
CA ARG A 280 18.27 7.24 12.89
C ARG A 280 18.82 6.32 13.97
N ILE A 281 17.94 5.65 14.73
CA ILE A 281 18.34 4.79 15.85
C ILE A 281 19.09 3.55 15.34
N SER A 282 18.68 3.01 14.18
CA SER A 282 19.29 1.81 13.62
C SER A 282 19.99 2.07 12.29
N ARG A 283 21.19 1.51 12.13
CA ARG A 283 21.91 1.46 10.85
C ARG A 283 21.42 0.35 9.93
N TRP A 284 20.59 -0.57 10.44
CA TRP A 284 20.16 -1.76 9.72
C TRP A 284 18.93 -1.48 8.84
N PRO A 285 19.02 -1.61 7.50
CA PRO A 285 17.92 -1.26 6.59
C PRO A 285 16.64 -2.05 6.84
N LEU A 286 16.74 -3.37 7.04
CA LEU A 286 15.59 -4.24 7.32
C LEU A 286 14.93 -3.89 8.67
N GLY A 287 15.73 -3.58 9.68
CA GLY A 287 15.24 -3.13 10.99
C GLY A 287 14.48 -1.82 10.89
N ASN A 288 14.94 -0.88 10.06
CA ASN A 288 14.23 0.37 9.82
C ASN A 288 12.92 0.19 9.07
N VAL A 289 12.83 -0.78 8.14
CA VAL A 289 11.56 -1.14 7.51
C VAL A 289 10.60 -1.70 8.54
N LEU A 290 11.04 -2.62 9.41
CA LEU A 290 10.20 -3.15 10.48
C LEU A 290 9.75 -2.05 11.46
N LEU A 291 10.66 -1.16 11.83
CA LEU A 291 10.38 -0.01 12.67
C LEU A 291 9.36 0.93 12.00
N ALA A 292 9.46 1.14 10.69
CA ALA A 292 8.50 1.93 9.93
C ALA A 292 7.10 1.34 10.00
N PHE A 293 6.98 0.03 9.84
CA PHE A 293 5.71 -0.69 10.01
C PHE A 293 5.16 -0.53 11.43
N LEU A 294 6.01 -0.67 12.45
CA LEU A 294 5.61 -0.55 13.85
C LEU A 294 5.15 0.87 14.20
N VAL A 295 5.91 1.88 13.78
CA VAL A 295 5.60 3.30 13.95
C VAL A 295 4.29 3.62 13.26
N MET A 296 4.14 3.22 12.00
CA MET A 296 2.91 3.39 11.23
C MET A 296 1.70 2.80 11.95
N ARG A 297 1.81 1.56 12.41
CA ARG A 297 0.75 0.87 13.15
C ARG A 297 0.45 1.59 14.47
N GLY A 298 1.47 2.04 15.19
CA GLY A 298 1.32 2.82 16.42
C GLY A 298 0.56 4.12 16.18
N TYR A 299 0.87 4.85 15.11
CA TYR A 299 0.15 6.06 14.72
C TYR A 299 -1.31 5.80 14.34
N LEU A 300 -1.58 4.75 13.57
CA LEU A 300 -2.95 4.39 13.18
C LEU A 300 -3.77 3.95 14.40
N PHE A 301 -3.16 3.18 15.30
CA PHE A 301 -3.76 2.79 16.56
C PHE A 301 -4.06 4.01 17.43
N LEU A 302 -3.08 4.91 17.62
CA LEU A 302 -3.23 6.13 18.41
C LEU A 302 -4.36 7.02 17.85
N PHE A 303 -4.36 7.23 16.54
CA PHE A 303 -5.38 8.03 15.86
C PHE A 303 -6.78 7.42 16.03
N GLY A 304 -6.92 6.10 15.86
CA GLY A 304 -8.17 5.39 16.09
C GLY A 304 -8.63 5.45 17.55
N TRP A 305 -7.72 5.25 18.49
CA TRP A 305 -7.98 5.31 19.93
C TRP A 305 -8.41 6.71 20.38
N LEU A 306 -7.70 7.75 19.95
CA LEU A 306 -8.03 9.15 20.23
C LEU A 306 -9.44 9.50 19.76
N ARG A 307 -9.86 8.90 18.65
CA ARG A 307 -11.16 9.20 18.06
C ARG A 307 -12.31 8.44 18.68
N GLU A 308 -12.15 7.15 18.93
CA GLU A 308 -13.23 6.31 19.45
C GLU A 308 -13.43 6.49 20.95
N LYS A 309 -12.34 6.64 21.71
CA LYS A 309 -12.40 6.72 23.17
C LYS A 309 -12.21 8.14 23.65
N ALA A 310 -11.07 8.76 23.34
CA ALA A 310 -10.73 10.05 23.93
C ALA A 310 -11.68 11.18 23.49
N ALA A 311 -12.02 11.28 22.20
CA ALA A 311 -12.92 12.31 21.71
C ALA A 311 -14.35 12.17 22.26
N GLY A 312 -14.83 10.93 22.43
CA GLY A 312 -16.14 10.66 23.02
C GLY A 312 -16.23 11.05 24.49
N GLU A 313 -15.18 10.75 25.26
CA GLU A 313 -15.09 11.14 26.68
C GLU A 313 -14.91 12.65 26.84
N LEU A 314 -14.04 13.29 26.04
CA LEU A 314 -13.84 14.74 26.06
C LEU A 314 -15.08 15.52 25.66
N ALA A 315 -15.84 15.04 24.66
CA ALA A 315 -17.10 15.66 24.27
C ALA A 315 -18.12 15.67 25.41
N ARG A 316 -18.16 14.59 26.20
CA ARG A 316 -19.05 14.46 27.37
C ARG A 316 -18.60 15.34 28.53
N LEU A 317 -17.30 15.42 28.80
CA LEU A 317 -16.74 16.17 29.93
C LEU A 317 -16.68 17.68 29.70
N ALA A 318 -16.31 18.11 28.49
CA ALA A 318 -16.06 19.53 28.19
C ALA A 318 -17.25 20.25 27.55
N GLY A 319 -18.29 19.53 27.09
CA GLY A 319 -19.44 20.12 26.40
C GLY A 319 -19.10 20.80 25.07
N LEU A 320 -17.91 20.54 24.51
CA LEU A 320 -17.38 21.21 23.32
C LEU A 320 -17.22 20.19 22.16
N PRO A 321 -18.32 19.80 21.49
CA PRO A 321 -18.30 18.74 20.46
C PRO A 321 -17.43 19.11 19.25
N ARG A 322 -17.27 20.41 18.96
CA ARG A 322 -16.41 20.89 17.86
C ARG A 322 -14.93 20.63 18.12
N LEU A 323 -14.46 20.81 19.37
CA LEU A 323 -13.06 20.56 19.73
C LEU A 323 -12.74 19.06 19.77
N ALA A 324 -13.67 18.25 20.28
CA ALA A 324 -13.56 16.80 20.25
C ALA A 324 -13.36 16.25 18.82
N GLY A 325 -14.00 16.88 17.83
CA GLY A 325 -13.88 16.51 16.43
C GLY A 325 -12.52 16.79 15.76
N VAL A 326 -11.67 17.64 16.35
CA VAL A 326 -10.32 18.01 15.83
C VAL A 326 -9.19 17.45 16.70
N LEU A 327 -9.55 16.85 17.84
CA LEU A 327 -8.60 16.31 18.81
C LEU A 327 -7.59 15.32 18.19
N PRO A 328 -8.00 14.35 17.34
CA PRO A 328 -7.04 13.41 16.75
C PRO A 328 -6.00 14.11 15.87
N GLU A 329 -6.41 15.10 15.06
CA GLU A 329 -5.53 15.87 14.20
C GLU A 329 -4.58 16.74 15.02
N ALA A 330 -5.11 17.44 16.03
CA ALA A 330 -4.32 18.29 16.92
C ALA A 330 -3.28 17.47 17.69
N ALA A 331 -3.65 16.29 18.20
CA ALA A 331 -2.74 15.40 18.89
C ALA A 331 -1.63 14.86 17.98
N LEU A 332 -1.95 14.48 16.74
CA LEU A 332 -0.95 14.05 15.76
C LEU A 332 0.01 15.18 15.37
N LEU A 333 -0.51 16.40 15.18
CA LEU A 333 0.31 17.58 14.90
C LEU A 333 1.21 17.93 16.09
N ALA A 334 0.69 17.91 17.31
CA ALA A 334 1.46 18.17 18.52
C ALA A 334 2.56 17.12 18.71
N LEU A 335 2.24 15.83 18.55
CA LEU A 335 3.22 14.74 18.62
C LEU A 335 4.29 14.90 17.54
N GLY A 336 3.90 15.21 16.31
CA GLY A 336 4.85 15.48 15.23
C GLY A 336 5.76 16.67 15.52
N ALA A 337 5.22 17.75 16.11
CA ALA A 337 5.99 18.92 16.47
C ALA A 337 7.01 18.61 17.58
N VAL A 338 6.63 17.81 18.58
CA VAL A 338 7.54 17.32 19.62
C VAL A 338 8.66 16.48 18.99
N LEU A 339 8.33 15.55 18.09
CA LEU A 339 9.35 14.74 17.40
C LEU A 339 10.28 15.58 16.52
N LEU A 340 9.75 16.59 15.82
CA LEU A 340 10.56 17.52 15.05
C LEU A 340 11.51 18.32 15.94
N LEU A 341 11.04 18.82 17.08
CA LEU A 341 11.87 19.53 18.05
C LEU A 341 12.97 18.62 18.61
N LEU A 342 12.63 17.38 18.95
CA LEU A 342 13.62 16.38 19.34
C LEU A 342 14.65 16.16 18.21
N ASP A 343 14.21 16.04 16.96
CA ASP A 343 15.12 15.89 15.82
C ASP A 343 16.11 17.05 15.73
N LEU A 344 15.60 18.28 15.87
CA LEU A 344 16.40 19.51 15.83
C LEU A 344 17.38 19.62 17.01
N LEU A 345 16.98 19.18 18.21
CA LEU A 345 17.82 19.21 19.40
C LEU A 345 18.94 18.17 19.37
N PHE A 346 18.67 16.98 18.82
CA PHE A 346 19.64 15.88 18.75
C PHE A 346 20.50 15.87 17.46
N LEU A 347 20.22 16.75 16.50
CA LEU A 347 21.09 17.01 15.35
C LEU A 347 22.37 17.72 15.82
N ARG A 348 23.42 16.95 16.13
CA ARG A 348 24.77 17.50 16.27
C ARG A 348 25.10 18.30 15.00
N PHE A 349 25.36 19.59 15.19
CA PHE A 349 25.95 20.44 14.16
C PHE A 349 27.37 19.95 13.91
N GLU A 350 27.54 18.98 13.01
CA GLU A 350 28.82 18.81 12.34
C GLU A 350 29.09 20.09 11.55
N ARG A 351 29.77 21.04 12.20
CA ARG A 351 30.42 22.14 11.50
C ARG A 351 31.38 21.49 10.51
N PRO A 352 31.33 21.84 9.22
CA PRO A 352 32.34 21.38 8.28
C PRO A 352 33.71 21.77 8.84
N HIS A 353 34.52 20.78 9.20
CA HIS A 353 35.92 20.99 9.56
C HIS A 353 36.64 21.42 8.29
N GLY A 354 36.79 22.72 8.12
CA GLY A 354 37.39 23.28 6.94
C GLY A 354 37.62 24.77 7.09
N GLU A 355 38.23 25.21 8.20
CA GLU A 355 38.93 26.49 8.32
C GLU A 355 39.51 26.67 9.73
N THR A 356 40.50 25.85 10.11
CA THR A 356 41.51 26.26 11.11
C THR A 356 42.71 25.31 11.01
N ALA A 357 43.71 25.69 10.20
CA ALA A 357 45.14 25.46 10.46
C ALA A 357 45.95 26.05 9.30
N GLY A 358 45.83 27.37 9.16
CA GLY A 358 46.78 28.21 8.45
C GLY A 358 47.06 29.40 9.36
N ALA A 359 47.85 29.16 10.41
CA ALA A 359 48.51 30.17 11.25
C ALA A 359 49.75 29.53 11.85
#